data_AF-A0A098ECX4-F1
#
_entry.id   AF-A0A098ECX4-F1
#
_cell.length_a   1.000
_cell.length_b   1.000
_cell.length_c   1.000
_cell.angle_alpha   90.00
_cell.angle_beta   90.00
_cell.angle_gamma   90.00
#
_symmetry.space_group_name_H-M   'P 1'
#
loop_
_entity.id
_entity.type
_entity.pdbx_description
1 polymer ?
#
loop_
_entity_poly.entity_id
_entity_poly.type
_entity_poly.pdbx_seq_one_letter_code
_entity_poly.pdbx_strand_id
1 'polypeptide(L)'
;MAKISLKEHIQDLNKDVAKIINTVANLTDTIFNELPHRRGMAGTKNVFGEDQKALDVWTNDFLVEAIMKTGVVKTIVSEELSEPLHNPDKTGEYTVTLDPLDGSSNIESNNLFGTIVGVHKEKETLTQGKNQVCAFYNLYGPITTFVYATKKGVNEFVKHRKDSTDYFLSRENIKLKEPGDLMSIGGLPKKWTPAYKEYVQEMMDAGKK
;
A
#
# COMPACT_ATOMS: atom_id res chain seq x y z
N MET A 1 24.87 8.95 12.30
CA MET A 1 23.92 9.83 11.58
C MET A 1 22.61 9.80 12.34
N ALA A 2 21.94 10.94 12.51
CA ALA A 2 20.60 10.97 13.12
C ALA A 2 19.64 10.19 12.22
N LYS A 3 18.83 9.29 12.80
CA LYS A 3 17.81 8.54 12.05
C LYS A 3 16.65 9.51 11.76
N ILE A 4 16.41 9.82 10.48
CA ILE A 4 15.28 10.65 10.07
C ILE A 4 14.02 9.77 10.09
N SER A 5 13.03 10.15 10.90
CA SER A 5 11.73 9.44 10.92
C SER A 5 10.88 9.79 9.70
N LEU A 6 9.94 8.92 9.34
CA LEU A 6 8.95 9.20 8.29
C LEU A 6 8.18 10.49 8.58
N LYS A 7 7.79 10.70 9.84
CA LYS A 7 7.05 11.89 10.28
C LYS A 7 7.84 13.17 10.09
N GLU A 8 9.15 13.17 10.32
CA GLU A 8 10.02 14.31 10.03
C GLU A 8 10.18 14.51 8.53
N HIS A 9 10.42 13.44 7.78
CA HIS A 9 10.70 13.51 6.35
C HIS A 9 9.52 14.02 5.51
N ILE A 10 8.28 13.69 5.88
CA ILE A 10 7.08 14.14 5.15
C ILE A 10 6.68 15.59 5.46
N GLN A 11 7.33 16.28 6.40
CA GLN A 11 7.01 17.69 6.73
C GLN A 11 7.24 18.63 5.55
N ASP A 12 8.15 18.25 4.66
CA ASP A 12 8.45 19.02 3.44
C ASP A 12 7.42 18.79 2.32
N LEU A 13 6.40 17.95 2.53
CA LEU A 13 5.33 17.71 1.57
C LEU A 13 4.15 18.67 1.82
N ASN A 14 3.17 18.65 0.90
CA ASN A 14 1.88 19.28 1.18
C ASN A 14 1.29 18.66 2.47
N LYS A 15 0.81 19.52 3.38
CA LYS A 15 0.35 19.11 4.72
C LYS A 15 -0.76 18.05 4.69
N ASP A 16 -1.66 18.11 3.72
CA ASP A 16 -2.76 17.16 3.60
C ASP A 16 -2.28 15.80 3.09
N VAL A 17 -1.36 15.80 2.11
CA VAL A 17 -0.72 14.58 1.61
C VAL A 17 0.10 13.92 2.73
N ALA A 18 0.86 14.70 3.49
CA ALA A 18 1.60 14.21 4.66
C ALA A 18 0.64 13.62 5.72
N LYS A 19 -0.53 14.24 5.93
CA LYS A 19 -1.56 13.72 6.84
C LYS A 19 -2.05 12.34 6.39
N ILE A 20 -2.34 12.15 5.10
CA ILE A 20 -2.78 10.85 4.56
C ILE A 20 -1.69 9.78 4.74
N ILE A 21 -0.44 10.08 4.36
CA ILE A 21 0.70 9.15 4.53
C ILE A 21 0.86 8.75 5.99
N ASN A 22 0.88 9.73 6.90
CA ASN A 22 1.08 9.50 8.33
C ASN A 22 -0.07 8.67 8.93
N THR A 23 -1.31 8.93 8.51
CA THR A 23 -2.46 8.13 8.94
C THR A 23 -2.27 6.67 8.58
N VAL A 24 -1.97 6.33 7.33
CA VAL A 24 -1.80 4.92 6.92
C VAL A 24 -0.59 4.29 7.60
N ALA A 25 0.54 5.00 7.69
CA ALA A 25 1.73 4.50 8.36
C ALA A 25 1.47 4.13 9.83
N ASN A 26 0.69 4.93 10.56
CA ASN A 26 0.38 4.69 11.98
C ASN A 26 -0.52 3.47 12.21
N LEU A 27 -1.26 3.01 11.20
CA LEU A 27 -2.16 1.85 11.31
C LEU A 27 -1.44 0.52 11.11
N THR A 28 -0.18 0.56 10.68
CA THR A 28 0.64 -0.62 10.37
C THR A 28 0.62 -1.67 11.48
N ASP A 29 0.90 -1.27 12.72
CA ASP A 29 1.04 -2.23 13.83
C ASP A 29 -0.29 -2.90 14.12
N THR A 30 -1.39 -2.15 14.07
CA THR A 30 -2.73 -2.70 14.27
C THR A 30 -3.06 -3.71 13.18
N ILE A 31 -2.85 -3.37 11.91
CA ILE A 31 -3.09 -4.30 10.78
C ILE A 31 -2.23 -5.55 10.94
N PHE A 32 -0.94 -5.40 11.24
CA PHE A 32 -0.03 -6.53 11.41
C PHE A 32 -0.40 -7.43 12.60
N ASN A 33 -0.86 -6.86 13.70
CA ASN A 33 -1.22 -7.62 14.91
C ASN A 33 -2.60 -8.29 14.81
N GLU A 34 -3.45 -7.89 13.87
CA GLU A 34 -4.74 -8.54 13.62
C GLU A 34 -4.61 -9.81 12.75
N LEU A 35 -3.49 -9.98 12.03
CA LEU A 35 -3.25 -11.16 11.19
C LEU A 35 -3.46 -12.49 11.91
N PRO A 36 -2.86 -12.76 13.11
CA PRO A 36 -3.00 -14.06 13.76
C PRO A 36 -4.43 -14.34 14.20
N HIS A 37 -5.21 -13.29 14.42
CA HIS A 37 -6.59 -13.40 14.90
C HIS A 37 -7.56 -13.62 13.74
N ARG A 38 -7.28 -13.06 12.56
CA ARG A 38 -8.21 -13.04 11.41
C ARG A 38 -7.81 -13.96 10.26
N ARG A 39 -6.59 -14.54 10.29
CA ARG A 39 -6.11 -15.51 9.29
C ARG A 39 -6.99 -16.77 9.30
N GLY A 40 -7.65 -17.05 8.18
CA GLY A 40 -8.43 -18.28 7.97
C GLY A 40 -9.80 -18.33 8.69
N MET A 41 -10.31 -17.20 9.17
CA MET A 41 -11.51 -17.13 10.04
C MET A 41 -12.72 -16.43 9.39
N ALA A 42 -12.88 -16.55 8.06
CA ALA A 42 -14.14 -16.18 7.44
C ALA A 42 -15.24 -17.15 7.91
N GLY A 43 -16.22 -16.66 8.68
CA GLY A 43 -17.38 -17.44 9.14
C GLY A 43 -17.33 -18.00 10.57
N THR A 44 -16.35 -17.61 11.39
CA THR A 44 -16.33 -17.95 12.82
C THR A 44 -16.87 -16.81 13.68
N LYS A 45 -17.47 -17.14 14.83
CA LYS A 45 -17.97 -16.15 15.81
C LYS A 45 -16.88 -15.80 16.81
N ASN A 46 -16.73 -14.52 17.16
CA ASN A 46 -15.82 -14.08 18.22
C ASN A 46 -16.34 -14.50 19.62
N VAL A 47 -15.54 -14.26 20.68
CA VAL A 47 -15.91 -14.58 22.08
C VAL A 47 -17.17 -13.86 22.59
N PHE A 48 -17.65 -12.86 21.84
CA PHE A 48 -18.88 -12.11 22.11
C PHE A 48 -20.04 -12.53 21.18
N GLY A 49 -19.86 -13.56 20.34
CA GLY A 49 -20.89 -14.13 19.49
C GLY A 49 -21.14 -13.39 18.17
N GLU A 50 -20.30 -12.40 17.82
CA GLU A 50 -20.39 -11.65 16.56
C GLU A 50 -19.60 -12.35 15.45
N ASP A 51 -20.11 -12.26 14.22
CA ASP A 51 -19.42 -12.80 13.05
C ASP A 51 -18.11 -12.05 12.82
N GLN A 52 -17.02 -12.81 12.84
CA GLN A 52 -15.69 -12.25 12.62
C GLN A 52 -15.55 -11.88 11.14
N LYS A 53 -15.38 -10.59 10.87
CA LYS A 53 -15.07 -10.11 9.51
C LYS A 53 -13.78 -10.73 9.00
N ALA A 54 -13.80 -11.16 7.74
CA ALA A 54 -12.61 -11.53 6.99
C ALA A 54 -11.57 -10.39 7.05
N LEU A 55 -10.29 -10.76 7.00
CA LEU A 55 -9.20 -9.82 7.17
C LEU A 55 -9.23 -8.69 6.12
N ASP A 56 -9.59 -9.00 4.87
CA ASP A 56 -9.70 -8.02 3.78
C ASP A 56 -10.75 -6.95 4.09
N VAL A 57 -11.98 -7.38 4.41
CA VAL A 57 -13.10 -6.49 4.78
C VAL A 57 -12.74 -5.65 6.01
N TRP A 58 -12.15 -6.26 7.03
CA TRP A 58 -11.74 -5.53 8.23
C TRP A 58 -10.65 -4.50 7.93
N THR A 59 -9.64 -4.86 7.14
CA THR A 59 -8.52 -3.96 6.80
C THR A 59 -9.02 -2.79 5.95
N ASN A 60 -9.93 -3.06 5.01
CA ASN A 60 -10.64 -2.04 4.25
C ASN A 60 -11.36 -1.06 5.16
N ASP A 61 -12.27 -1.55 6.00
CA ASP A 61 -13.07 -0.69 6.87
C ASP A 61 -12.19 0.18 7.78
N PHE A 62 -11.15 -0.43 8.35
CA PHE A 62 -10.22 0.23 9.25
C PHE A 62 -9.41 1.35 8.55
N LEU A 63 -8.90 1.08 7.34
CA LEU A 63 -8.18 2.08 6.55
C LEU A 63 -9.11 3.18 6.04
N VAL A 64 -10.28 2.81 5.51
CA VAL A 64 -11.27 3.75 4.97
C VAL A 64 -11.73 4.73 6.06
N GLU A 65 -12.08 4.21 7.24
CA GLU A 65 -12.51 5.03 8.36
C GLU A 65 -11.42 6.03 8.78
N ALA A 66 -10.18 5.55 8.95
CA ALA A 66 -9.08 6.40 9.38
C ALA A 66 -8.70 7.45 8.32
N ILE A 67 -8.69 7.08 7.04
CA ILE A 67 -8.40 8.00 5.93
C ILE A 67 -9.52 9.05 5.81
N MET A 68 -10.79 8.67 5.92
CA MET A 68 -11.91 9.62 5.89
C MET A 68 -11.87 10.61 7.06
N LYS A 69 -11.54 10.13 8.27
CA LYS A 69 -11.38 10.97 9.47
C LYS A 69 -10.27 12.01 9.35
N THR A 70 -9.39 11.92 8.34
CA THR A 70 -8.44 13.00 8.07
C THR A 70 -9.12 14.30 7.65
N GLY A 71 -10.34 14.24 7.09
CA GLY A 71 -11.10 15.39 6.59
C GLY A 71 -10.53 16.03 5.31
N VAL A 72 -9.41 15.52 4.79
CA VAL A 72 -8.79 16.03 3.55
C VAL A 72 -9.15 15.19 2.33
N VAL A 73 -9.66 13.97 2.55
CA VAL A 73 -10.09 13.06 1.50
C VAL A 73 -11.60 13.19 1.30
N LYS A 74 -11.99 13.34 0.04
CA LYS A 74 -13.38 13.48 -0.38
C LYS A 74 -13.95 12.19 -0.97
N THR A 75 -13.13 11.42 -1.68
CA THR A 75 -13.54 10.16 -2.28
C THR A 75 -12.51 9.07 -2.00
N ILE A 76 -12.95 7.87 -1.62
CA ILE A 76 -12.13 6.65 -1.65
C ILE A 76 -12.68 5.70 -2.70
N VAL A 77 -11.80 5.14 -3.51
CA VAL A 77 -12.07 4.01 -4.39
C VAL A 77 -11.24 2.85 -3.86
N SER A 78 -11.89 1.81 -3.34
CA SER A 78 -11.22 0.65 -2.75
C SER A 78 -11.48 -0.60 -3.58
N GLU A 79 -10.52 -1.52 -3.66
CA GLU A 79 -10.73 -2.86 -4.24
C GLU A 79 -11.94 -3.57 -3.61
N GLU A 80 -12.12 -3.43 -2.29
CA GLU A 80 -13.15 -4.12 -1.50
C GLU A 80 -14.54 -3.46 -1.56
N LEU A 81 -14.71 -2.39 -2.35
CA LEU A 81 -15.96 -1.66 -2.48
C LEU A 81 -16.43 -1.65 -3.94
N SER A 82 -17.70 -2.01 -4.17
CA SER A 82 -18.29 -1.99 -5.51
C SER A 82 -18.50 -0.59 -6.07
N GLU A 83 -18.63 0.41 -5.19
CA GLU A 83 -18.87 1.80 -5.55
C GLU A 83 -17.92 2.73 -4.76
N PRO A 84 -17.53 3.89 -5.32
CA PRO A 84 -16.74 4.87 -4.59
C PRO A 84 -17.44 5.33 -3.30
N LEU A 85 -16.68 5.41 -2.22
CA LEU A 85 -17.14 5.97 -0.96
C LEU A 85 -16.85 7.46 -0.93
N HIS A 86 -17.89 8.27 -0.69
CA HIS A 86 -17.78 9.71 -0.60
C HIS A 86 -17.83 10.18 0.85
N ASN A 87 -17.03 11.19 1.16
CA ASN A 87 -17.08 11.88 2.44
C ASN A 87 -18.50 12.47 2.64
N PRO A 88 -19.20 12.11 3.73
CA PRO A 88 -20.59 12.52 3.95
C PRO A 88 -20.74 14.03 4.07
N ASP A 89 -19.71 14.72 4.58
CA ASP A 89 -19.71 16.18 4.71
C ASP A 89 -19.39 16.90 3.38
N LYS A 90 -19.11 16.15 2.31
CA LYS A 90 -18.70 16.63 0.98
C LYS A 90 -17.44 17.53 1.02
N THR A 91 -16.65 17.40 2.07
CA THR A 91 -15.38 18.09 2.29
C THR A 91 -14.20 17.27 1.76
N GLY A 92 -13.02 17.87 1.72
CA GLY A 92 -11.79 17.26 1.20
C GLY A 92 -11.45 17.67 -0.23
N GLU A 93 -10.17 17.59 -0.55
CA GLU A 93 -9.60 17.98 -1.84
C GLU A 93 -8.94 16.82 -2.58
N TYR A 94 -8.97 15.61 -2.02
CA TYR A 94 -8.25 14.46 -2.55
C TYR A 94 -9.15 13.25 -2.76
N THR A 95 -8.84 12.51 -3.82
CA THR A 95 -9.29 11.13 -4.01
C THR A 95 -8.18 10.16 -3.66
N VAL A 96 -8.52 9.13 -2.89
CA VAL A 96 -7.62 8.04 -2.55
C VAL A 96 -8.07 6.76 -3.24
N THR A 97 -7.19 6.16 -4.04
CA THR A 97 -7.37 4.78 -4.54
C THR A 97 -6.65 3.83 -3.60
N LEU A 98 -7.31 2.77 -3.16
CA LEU A 98 -6.86 1.89 -2.09
C LEU A 98 -6.96 0.43 -2.52
N ASP A 99 -5.85 -0.28 -2.38
CA ASP A 99 -5.83 -1.73 -2.21
C ASP A 99 -5.46 -1.96 -0.74
N PRO A 100 -6.43 -2.34 0.12
CA PRO A 100 -6.21 -2.42 1.55
C PRO A 100 -5.30 -3.59 1.94
N LEU A 101 -5.34 -4.69 1.17
CA LEU A 101 -4.63 -5.92 1.47
C LEU A 101 -4.18 -6.69 0.21
N ASP A 102 -3.24 -6.12 -0.54
CA ASP A 102 -2.63 -6.75 -1.71
C ASP A 102 -1.94 -8.06 -1.31
N GLY A 103 -2.21 -9.12 -2.06
CA GLY A 103 -1.68 -10.45 -1.77
C GLY A 103 -2.32 -11.10 -0.55
N SER A 104 -3.59 -10.84 -0.25
CA SER A 104 -4.34 -11.51 0.83
C SER A 104 -4.20 -13.05 0.79
N SER A 105 -4.21 -13.67 -0.39
CA SER A 105 -3.98 -15.11 -0.58
C SER A 105 -2.59 -15.58 -0.13
N ASN A 106 -1.59 -14.69 -0.10
CA ASN A 106 -0.23 -15.00 0.35
C ASN A 106 -0.15 -15.17 1.87
N ILE A 107 -1.11 -14.63 2.62
CA ILE A 107 -1.12 -14.67 4.09
C ILE A 107 -1.26 -16.12 4.60
N GLU A 108 -2.08 -16.94 3.94
CA GLU A 108 -2.24 -18.35 4.30
C GLU A 108 -0.95 -19.16 4.17
N SER A 109 -0.12 -18.83 3.18
CA SER A 109 1.21 -19.44 2.97
C SER A 109 2.33 -18.72 3.73
N ASN A 110 1.99 -17.73 4.56
CA ASN A 110 2.93 -16.92 5.34
C ASN A 110 3.96 -16.18 4.46
N ASN A 111 3.52 -15.69 3.30
CA ASN A 111 4.31 -14.92 2.37
C ASN A 111 3.95 -13.42 2.46
N LEU A 112 4.67 -12.56 1.72
CA LEU A 112 4.53 -11.11 1.75
C LEU A 112 3.14 -10.67 1.27
N PHE A 113 2.62 -9.63 1.91
CA PHE A 113 1.40 -8.93 1.54
C PHE A 113 1.59 -7.43 1.80
N GLY A 114 0.67 -6.59 1.32
CA GLY A 114 0.84 -5.14 1.36
C GLY A 114 -0.44 -4.35 1.46
N THR A 115 -0.29 -3.03 1.60
CA THR A 115 -1.35 -2.04 1.39
C THR A 115 -0.84 -1.08 0.33
N ILE A 116 -1.62 -0.81 -0.72
CA ILE A 116 -1.22 0.08 -1.82
C ILE A 116 -2.18 1.27 -1.87
N VAL A 117 -1.63 2.48 -1.96
CA VAL A 117 -2.40 3.72 -1.94
C VAL A 117 -1.93 4.66 -3.05
N GLY A 118 -2.89 5.17 -3.81
CA GLY A 118 -2.71 6.27 -4.75
C GLY A 118 -3.49 7.51 -4.30
N VAL A 119 -2.90 8.69 -4.47
CA VAL A 119 -3.52 9.96 -4.07
C VAL A 119 -3.57 10.91 -5.26
N HIS A 120 -4.77 11.39 -5.58
CA HIS A 120 -5.04 12.39 -6.61
C HIS A 120 -5.73 13.61 -5.98
N LYS A 121 -5.61 14.78 -6.61
CA LYS A 121 -6.54 15.88 -6.32
C LYS A 121 -7.93 15.48 -6.82
N GLU A 122 -8.99 15.81 -6.10
CA GLU A 122 -10.38 15.42 -6.40
C GLU A 122 -10.80 15.78 -7.83
N LYS A 123 -10.41 16.97 -8.31
CA LYS A 123 -10.72 17.42 -9.68
C LYS A 123 -10.07 16.56 -10.77
N GLU A 124 -9.08 15.75 -10.38
CA GLU A 124 -8.34 14.81 -11.21
C GLU A 124 -8.78 13.36 -10.94
N THR A 125 -9.97 13.13 -10.38
CA THR A 125 -10.54 11.79 -10.15
C THR A 125 -10.94 11.13 -11.48
N LEU A 126 -10.72 9.82 -11.60
CA LEU A 126 -10.85 9.06 -12.86
C LEU A 126 -9.93 9.56 -13.98
N THR A 127 -8.77 10.15 -13.63
CA THR A 127 -7.78 10.59 -14.62
C THR A 127 -6.63 9.60 -14.78
N GLN A 128 -5.55 10.04 -15.44
CA GLN A 128 -4.38 9.23 -15.74
C GLN A 128 -3.44 9.16 -14.53
N GLY A 129 -2.72 8.04 -14.35
CA GLY A 129 -1.77 7.87 -13.24
C GLY A 129 -0.69 8.96 -13.15
N LYS A 130 -0.36 9.65 -14.26
CA LYS A 130 0.57 10.79 -14.26
C LYS A 130 0.11 11.99 -13.41
N ASN A 131 -1.18 12.03 -13.06
CA ASN A 131 -1.79 13.09 -12.26
C ASN A 131 -1.75 12.79 -10.74
N GLN A 132 -1.21 11.64 -10.33
CA GLN A 132 -0.99 11.33 -8.92
C GLN A 132 -0.09 12.40 -8.28
N VAL A 133 -0.51 12.89 -7.12
CA VAL A 133 0.32 13.79 -6.29
C VAL A 133 1.22 13.00 -5.34
N CYS A 134 0.81 11.78 -5.01
CA CYS A 134 1.54 10.83 -4.18
C CYS A 134 1.03 9.42 -4.48
N ALA A 135 1.92 8.44 -4.36
CA ALA A 135 1.57 7.03 -4.24
C ALA A 135 2.50 6.38 -3.22
N PHE A 136 2.00 5.39 -2.52
CA PHE A 136 2.81 4.67 -1.54
C PHE A 136 2.29 3.26 -1.34
N TYR A 137 3.17 2.40 -0.83
CA TYR A 137 2.77 1.10 -0.34
C TYR A 137 3.45 0.80 0.99
N ASN A 138 2.75 0.03 1.79
CA ASN A 138 3.28 -0.58 2.99
C ASN A 138 3.44 -2.07 2.73
N LEU A 139 4.63 -2.62 2.95
CA LEU A 139 4.95 -4.02 2.70
C LEU A 139 5.16 -4.73 4.04
N TYR A 140 4.36 -5.75 4.29
CA TYR A 140 4.42 -6.56 5.51
C TYR A 140 5.19 -7.85 5.20
N GLY A 141 6.43 -7.91 5.66
CA GLY A 141 7.31 -9.07 5.50
C GLY A 141 8.16 -9.38 6.73
N PRO A 142 9.31 -10.07 6.55
CA PRO A 142 10.29 -10.26 7.61
C PRO A 142 10.75 -8.94 8.23
N ILE A 143 10.81 -7.89 7.41
CA ILE A 143 10.86 -6.49 7.82
C ILE A 143 9.63 -5.78 7.26
N THR A 144 9.13 -4.76 7.98
CA THR A 144 8.04 -3.92 7.48
C THR A 144 8.63 -2.65 6.89
N THR A 145 8.29 -2.38 5.62
CA THR A 145 8.80 -1.22 4.90
C THR A 145 7.67 -0.37 4.36
N PHE A 146 7.82 0.95 4.47
CA PHE A 146 6.92 1.92 3.87
C PHE A 146 7.67 2.65 2.76
N VAL A 147 7.13 2.63 1.55
CA VAL A 147 7.73 3.30 0.39
C VAL A 147 6.73 4.29 -0.15
N TYR A 148 7.15 5.54 -0.32
CA TYR A 148 6.32 6.56 -0.96
C TYR A 148 7.05 7.24 -2.11
N ALA A 149 6.27 7.65 -3.09
CA ALA A 149 6.69 8.36 -4.28
C ALA A 149 5.92 9.68 -4.41
N THR A 150 6.63 10.76 -4.70
CA THR A 150 6.06 12.06 -5.09
C THR A 150 6.89 12.63 -6.25
N LYS A 151 6.54 13.84 -6.71
CA LYS A 151 7.37 14.59 -7.67
C LYS A 151 8.81 14.84 -7.18
N LYS A 152 9.07 14.74 -5.87
CA LYS A 152 10.41 14.92 -5.29
C LYS A 152 11.29 13.68 -5.35
N GLY A 153 10.73 12.50 -5.61
CA GLY A 153 11.46 11.23 -5.61
C GLY A 153 10.72 10.10 -4.90
N VAL A 154 11.42 8.97 -4.76
CA VAL A 154 10.93 7.74 -4.11
C VAL A 154 11.80 7.46 -2.90
N ASN A 155 11.20 7.23 -1.74
CA ASN A 155 11.92 7.02 -0.48
C ASN A 155 11.37 5.80 0.25
N GLU A 156 12.26 4.99 0.82
CA GLU A 156 11.93 3.82 1.63
C GLU A 156 12.28 4.06 3.08
N PHE A 157 11.36 3.62 3.95
CA PHE A 157 11.53 3.62 5.39
C PHE A 157 11.34 2.20 5.93
N VAL A 158 12.11 1.85 6.94
CA VAL A 158 11.99 0.57 7.65
C VAL A 158 11.37 0.84 9.01
N LYS A 159 10.36 0.05 9.38
CA LYS A 159 9.73 0.13 10.70
C LYS A 159 10.66 -0.44 11.76
N HIS A 160 10.93 0.33 12.80
CA HIS A 160 11.57 -0.21 14.00
C HIS A 160 10.48 -0.71 14.95
N ARG A 161 10.77 -1.79 15.67
CA ARG A 161 9.81 -2.42 16.62
C ARG A 161 10.37 -2.63 18.03
N LYS A 162 11.67 -2.38 18.22
CA LYS A 162 12.36 -2.62 19.50
C LYS A 162 12.32 -1.40 20.41
N ASP A 163 12.69 -0.23 19.88
CA ASP A 163 12.90 1.00 20.67
C ASP A 163 11.97 2.15 20.24
N SER A 164 11.14 1.93 19.22
CA SER A 164 10.20 2.90 18.64
C SER A 164 9.17 2.12 17.81
N THR A 165 8.01 2.71 17.56
CA THR A 165 7.00 2.24 16.59
C THR A 165 7.08 3.00 15.25
N ASP A 166 8.07 3.88 15.10
CA ASP A 166 8.23 4.72 13.92
C ASP A 166 8.93 4.00 12.77
N TYR A 167 8.73 4.58 11.60
CA TYR A 167 9.49 4.31 10.38
C TYR A 167 10.70 5.23 10.31
N PHE A 168 11.87 4.68 9.97
CA PHE A 168 13.09 5.45 9.77
C PHE A 168 13.62 5.29 8.35
N LEU A 169 14.13 6.39 7.79
CA LEU A 169 14.64 6.44 6.42
C LEU A 169 15.75 5.39 6.23
N SER A 170 15.55 4.53 5.24
CA SER A 170 16.47 3.46 4.84
C SER A 170 17.18 3.82 3.54
N ARG A 171 16.39 4.23 2.53
CA ARG A 171 16.90 4.64 1.21
C ARG A 171 16.18 5.90 0.76
N GLU A 172 16.95 6.90 0.35
CA GLU A 172 16.45 8.18 -0.15
C GLU A 172 16.61 8.27 -1.66
N ASN A 173 15.63 8.88 -2.34
CA ASN A 173 15.64 9.14 -3.78
C ASN A 173 16.02 7.93 -4.65
N ILE A 174 15.39 6.79 -4.34
CA ILE A 174 15.63 5.50 -4.99
C ILE A 174 15.49 5.63 -6.51
N LYS A 175 16.48 5.08 -7.22
CA LYS A 175 16.47 4.89 -8.67
C LYS A 175 16.64 3.42 -8.98
N LEU A 176 15.98 2.97 -10.04
CA LEU A 176 16.21 1.63 -10.57
C LEU A 176 17.59 1.59 -11.25
N LYS A 177 18.25 0.44 -11.14
CA LYS A 177 19.49 0.17 -11.87
C LYS A 177 19.16 -0.11 -13.33
N GLU A 178 19.93 0.48 -14.24
CA GLU A 178 19.85 0.19 -15.68
C GLU A 178 21.19 -0.35 -16.20
N PRO A 179 21.23 -1.53 -16.85
CA PRO A 179 20.12 -2.47 -17.00
C PRO A 179 19.80 -3.21 -15.69
N GLY A 180 18.56 -3.65 -15.52
CA GLY A 180 18.16 -4.52 -14.41
C GLY A 180 18.69 -5.95 -14.57
N ASP A 181 18.80 -6.70 -13.48
CA ASP A 181 19.36 -8.07 -13.46
C ASP A 181 18.29 -9.16 -13.20
N LEU A 182 17.12 -8.77 -12.70
CA LEU A 182 16.03 -9.65 -12.28
C LEU A 182 14.80 -9.45 -13.17
N MET A 183 14.11 -10.53 -13.49
CA MET A 183 12.81 -10.55 -14.13
C MET A 183 11.77 -11.19 -13.21
N SER A 184 10.58 -10.58 -13.14
CA SER A 184 9.43 -11.15 -12.45
C SER A 184 8.33 -11.36 -13.48
N ILE A 185 8.19 -12.60 -13.96
CA ILE A 185 7.26 -12.97 -15.03
C ILE A 185 5.97 -13.50 -14.41
N GLY A 186 4.83 -12.94 -14.85
CA GLY A 186 3.51 -13.28 -14.35
C GLY A 186 2.68 -14.11 -15.33
N GLY A 187 1.62 -14.71 -14.82
CA GLY A 187 0.64 -15.46 -15.62
C GLY A 187 1.11 -16.85 -16.04
N LEU A 188 0.18 -17.63 -16.59
CA LEU A 188 0.43 -19.01 -16.97
C LEU A 188 1.06 -19.07 -18.37
N PRO A 189 2.18 -19.79 -18.60
CA PRO A 189 2.84 -19.90 -19.90
C PRO A 189 1.91 -20.29 -21.07
N LYS A 190 0.91 -21.12 -20.78
CA LYS A 190 -0.12 -21.53 -21.76
C LYS A 190 -1.01 -20.39 -22.26
N LYS A 191 -1.14 -19.29 -21.49
CA LYS A 191 -1.94 -18.11 -21.82
C LYS A 191 -1.10 -16.97 -22.43
N TRP A 192 0.21 -17.12 -22.47
CA TRP A 192 1.08 -16.06 -22.99
C TRP A 192 0.90 -15.91 -24.50
N THR A 193 0.84 -14.66 -24.95
CA THR A 193 0.87 -14.31 -26.37
C THR A 193 2.23 -14.69 -26.97
N PRO A 194 2.33 -14.87 -28.30
CA PRO A 194 3.61 -15.14 -28.95
C PRO A 194 4.68 -14.09 -28.61
N ALA A 195 4.33 -12.81 -28.66
CA ALA A 195 5.25 -11.71 -28.33
C ALA A 195 5.74 -11.75 -26.87
N TYR A 196 4.88 -12.11 -25.91
CA TYR A 196 5.32 -12.21 -24.51
C TYR A 196 6.24 -13.42 -24.29
N LYS A 197 6.01 -14.54 -24.98
CA LYS A 197 6.91 -15.71 -24.93
C LYS A 197 8.29 -15.37 -25.49
N GLU A 198 8.33 -14.70 -26.63
CA GLU A 198 9.57 -14.25 -27.27
C GLU A 198 10.35 -13.32 -26.33
N TYR A 199 9.69 -12.31 -25.76
CA TYR A 199 10.31 -11.41 -24.79
C TYR A 199 10.88 -12.15 -23.56
N VAL A 200 10.12 -13.08 -22.97
CA VAL A 200 10.61 -13.86 -21.82
C VAL A 200 11.83 -14.70 -22.20
N GLN A 201 11.82 -15.31 -23.38
CA GLN A 201 12.95 -16.07 -23.90
C GLN A 201 14.18 -15.17 -24.11
N GLU A 202 14.01 -13.98 -24.69
CA GLU A 202 15.10 -13.01 -24.85
C GLU A 202 15.72 -12.63 -23.51
N MET A 203 14.90 -12.41 -22.47
CA MET A 203 15.41 -12.10 -21.12
C MET A 203 16.17 -13.27 -20.51
N MET A 204 15.70 -14.50 -20.70
CA MET A 204 16.40 -15.71 -20.26
C MET A 204 17.73 -15.89 -20.98
N ASP A 205 17.76 -15.71 -22.30
CA ASP A 205 18.97 -15.83 -23.12
C ASP A 205 20.00 -14.74 -22.78
N ALA A 206 19.53 -13.55 -22.37
CA ALA A 206 20.35 -12.47 -21.83
C ALA A 206 20.84 -12.70 -20.39
N GLY A 207 20.54 -13.87 -19.78
CA GLY A 207 20.99 -14.25 -18.44
C GLY A 207 20.31 -13.49 -17.31
N LYS A 208 19.12 -12.92 -17.53
CA LYS A 208 18.32 -12.30 -16.46
C LYS A 208 17.80 -13.39 -15.51
N LYS A 209 17.83 -13.09 -14.21
CA LYS A 209 17.44 -14.00 -13.14
C LYS A 209 15.95 -13.94 -12.84
#